data_AF-A0ABD2MUG8-F1
#
_entry.id   AF-A0ABD2MUG8-F1
#
_cell.length_a   1.000
_cell.length_b   1.000
_cell.length_c   1.000
_cell.angle_alpha   90.00
_cell.angle_beta   90.00
_cell.angle_gamma   90.00
#
_symmetry.space_group_name_H-M   'P 1'
#
loop_
_entity.id
_entity.type
_entity.pdbx_description
1 polymer ?
#
loop_
_entity_poly.entity_id
_entity_poly.type
_entity_poly.pdbx_seq_one_letter_code
_entity_poly.pdbx_strand_id
1 'polypeptide(L)'
;MARTCVLFLCFLCIFIGTVQNAKILAVFPMHSHSHFTLGFNLLQEMASRGHEISLISPYPQKKPIKNLRDISVASIKPALDEIKKNLHHLEGGSPIDNFRFMSEMGRTFTELSLATKEVQDLLNSNEKFDLVFVEHFVNEAQFAFGHHFKAPVVLLSPCLCLF
;
A
#
# COMPACT_ATOMS: atom_id res chain seq x y z
N MET A 1 -2.89 -9.57 -49.99
CA MET A 1 -1.85 -9.01 -49.11
C MET A 1 -2.34 -7.79 -48.32
N ALA A 2 -2.71 -6.67 -48.96
CA ALA A 2 -3.13 -5.45 -48.25
C ALA A 2 -4.31 -5.63 -47.27
N ARG A 3 -5.35 -6.39 -47.66
CA ARG A 3 -6.51 -6.68 -46.79
C ARG A 3 -6.16 -7.45 -45.52
N THR A 4 -5.18 -8.36 -45.61
CA THR A 4 -4.70 -9.16 -44.47
C THR A 4 -3.88 -8.30 -43.50
N CYS A 5 -3.05 -7.38 -44.01
CA CYS A 5 -2.33 -6.41 -43.19
C CYS A 5 -3.26 -5.44 -42.45
N VAL A 6 -4.33 -4.98 -43.11
CA VAL A 6 -5.33 -4.09 -42.48
C VAL A 6 -6.08 -4.81 -41.35
N LEU A 7 -6.50 -6.05 -41.56
CA LEU A 7 -7.15 -6.84 -40.51
C LEU A 7 -6.22 -7.12 -39.31
N PHE A 8 -4.93 -7.37 -39.57
CA PHE A 8 -3.92 -7.57 -38.53
C PHE A 8 -3.64 -6.30 -37.73
N LEU A 9 -3.56 -5.13 -38.39
CA LEU A 9 -3.42 -3.83 -37.75
C LEU A 9 -4.67 -3.47 -36.91
N CYS A 10 -5.88 -3.73 -37.43
CA CYS A 10 -7.12 -3.55 -36.67
C CYS A 10 -7.15 -4.44 -35.42
N PHE A 11 -6.72 -5.71 -35.53
CA PHE A 11 -6.63 -6.63 -34.40
C PHE A 11 -5.63 -6.15 -33.35
N LEU A 12 -4.44 -5.67 -33.77
CA LEU A 12 -3.46 -5.06 -32.88
C LEU A 12 -4.02 -3.82 -32.17
N CYS A 13 -4.72 -2.93 -32.87
CA CYS A 13 -5.33 -1.73 -32.27
C CYS A 13 -6.39 -2.08 -31.21
N ILE A 14 -7.14 -3.17 -31.40
CA ILE A 14 -8.11 -3.65 -30.40
C ILE A 14 -7.38 -4.11 -29.12
N PHE A 15 -6.25 -4.81 -29.24
CA PHE A 15 -5.44 -5.24 -28.09
C PHE A 15 -4.70 -4.09 -27.41
N ILE A 16 -4.30 -3.05 -28.14
CA ILE A 16 -3.65 -1.86 -27.56
C ILE A 16 -4.68 -1.02 -26.77
N GLY A 17 -5.96 -1.06 -27.15
CA GLY A 17 -7.05 -0.36 -26.46
C GLY A 17 -7.52 -1.02 -25.16
N THR A 18 -7.16 -2.28 -24.89
CA THR A 18 -7.49 -2.95 -23.63
C THR A 18 -6.41 -2.68 -22.58
N VAL A 19 -6.30 -1.42 -22.14
CA VAL A 19 -5.58 -1.12 -20.90
C VAL A 19 -6.39 -1.75 -19.77
N GLN A 20 -5.87 -2.83 -19.18
CA GLN A 20 -6.50 -3.45 -18.02
C GLN A 20 -6.35 -2.50 -16.83
N ASN A 21 -7.45 -1.83 -16.48
CA ASN A 21 -7.56 -1.07 -15.24
C ASN A 21 -7.63 -2.05 -14.07
N ALA A 22 -6.47 -2.37 -13.48
CA ALA A 22 -6.41 -3.19 -12.28
C ALA A 22 -7.05 -2.48 -11.08
N LYS A 23 -7.75 -3.25 -10.25
CA LYS A 23 -8.22 -2.85 -8.92
C LYS A 23 -7.18 -3.22 -7.86
N ILE A 24 -6.60 -2.23 -7.21
CA ILE A 24 -5.39 -2.36 -6.39
C ILE A 24 -5.70 -1.97 -4.95
N LEU A 25 -5.32 -2.84 -4.01
CA LEU A 25 -5.27 -2.51 -2.60
C LEU A 25 -3.87 -2.03 -2.26
N ALA A 26 -3.72 -0.75 -1.96
CA ALA A 26 -2.48 -0.16 -1.49
C ALA A 26 -2.45 -0.08 0.04
N VAL A 27 -1.42 -0.63 0.67
CA VAL A 27 -1.29 -0.74 2.12
C VAL A 27 -0.05 0.04 2.58
N PHE A 28 -0.29 1.24 3.12
CA PHE A 28 0.74 2.21 3.54
C PHE A 28 0.46 2.64 4.98
N PRO A 29 0.61 1.74 5.96
CA PRO A 29 0.19 2.01 7.33
C PRO A 29 1.13 2.97 8.06
N MET A 30 2.32 3.25 7.52
CA MET A 30 3.37 3.97 8.24
C MET A 30 3.01 5.44 8.42
N HIS A 31 2.99 5.92 9.65
CA HIS A 31 2.70 7.32 9.99
C HIS A 31 3.93 8.21 9.82
N SER A 32 4.70 8.03 8.76
CA SER A 32 5.81 8.90 8.39
C SER A 32 5.61 9.46 6.99
N HIS A 33 5.79 10.78 6.85
CA HIS A 33 5.65 11.44 5.55
C HIS A 33 6.69 10.95 4.54
N SER A 34 7.93 10.68 4.97
CA SER A 34 9.00 10.20 4.08
C SER A 34 8.68 8.84 3.45
N HIS A 35 8.02 7.98 4.22
CA HIS A 35 7.55 6.66 3.85
C HIS A 35 6.36 6.72 2.87
N PHE A 36 5.44 7.64 3.14
CA PHE A 36 4.22 7.79 2.36
C PHE A 36 4.44 8.46 0.99
N THR A 37 5.22 9.55 0.93
CA THR A 37 5.27 10.42 -0.25
C THR A 37 5.69 9.70 -1.53
N LEU A 38 6.70 8.83 -1.47
CA LEU A 38 7.19 8.12 -2.66
C LEU A 38 6.12 7.19 -3.25
N GLY A 39 5.56 6.31 -2.43
CA GLY A 39 4.53 5.38 -2.87
C GLY A 39 3.25 6.09 -3.26
N PHE A 40 2.86 7.14 -2.53
CA PHE A 40 1.67 7.91 -2.86
C PHE A 40 1.76 8.60 -4.23
N ASN A 41 2.92 9.16 -4.59
CA ASN A 41 3.12 9.73 -5.94
C ASN A 41 2.98 8.66 -7.03
N LEU A 42 3.51 7.45 -6.79
CA LEU A 42 3.32 6.32 -7.71
C LEU A 42 1.84 5.93 -7.83
N LEU A 43 1.12 5.82 -6.71
CA LEU A 43 -0.31 5.47 -6.71
C LEU A 43 -1.17 6.52 -7.43
N GLN A 44 -0.84 7.80 -7.31
CA GLN A 44 -1.50 8.87 -8.06
C GLN A 44 -1.32 8.71 -9.57
N GLU A 45 -0.11 8.38 -10.03
CA GLU A 45 0.16 8.10 -11.44
C GLU A 45 -0.52 6.82 -11.93
N MET A 46 -0.68 5.81 -11.06
CA MET A 46 -1.45 4.61 -11.40
C MET A 46 -2.94 4.95 -11.52
N ALA A 47 -3.48 5.73 -10.59
CA ALA A 47 -4.87 6.17 -10.62
C ALA A 47 -5.16 7.04 -11.86
N SER A 48 -4.24 7.94 -12.24
CA SER A 48 -4.35 8.79 -13.43
C SER A 48 -4.40 8.00 -14.73
N ARG A 49 -3.75 6.83 -14.76
CA ARG A 49 -3.74 5.88 -15.89
C ARG A 49 -4.95 4.95 -15.95
N GLY A 50 -5.85 5.03 -14.97
CA GLY A 50 -7.14 4.31 -14.97
C GLY A 50 -7.26 3.21 -13.93
N HIS A 51 -6.21 2.89 -13.15
CA HIS A 51 -6.28 1.90 -12.08
C HIS A 51 -7.18 2.37 -10.94
N GLU A 52 -7.97 1.46 -10.36
CA GLU A 52 -8.79 1.74 -9.17
C GLU A 52 -7.97 1.44 -7.91
N ILE A 53 -7.61 2.48 -7.17
CA ILE A 53 -6.78 2.36 -5.97
C ILE A 53 -7.64 2.46 -4.71
N SER A 54 -7.51 1.49 -3.82
CA SER A 54 -7.97 1.59 -2.42
C SER A 54 -6.77 1.71 -1.52
N LEU A 55 -6.59 2.88 -0.89
CA LEU A 55 -5.39 3.22 -0.13
C LEU A 55 -5.66 3.17 1.38
N ILE A 56 -5.11 2.16 2.05
CA ILE A 56 -5.00 2.15 3.52
C ILE A 56 -3.84 3.07 3.89
N SER A 57 -4.14 4.21 4.50
CA SER A 57 -3.10 5.15 4.94
C SER A 57 -3.54 6.06 6.10
N PRO A 58 -2.60 6.61 6.86
CA PRO A 58 -2.91 7.60 7.88
C PRO A 58 -3.07 9.02 7.36
N TYR A 59 -2.94 9.21 6.05
CA TYR A 59 -2.94 10.51 5.38
C TYR A 59 -4.11 10.60 4.38
N PRO A 60 -5.36 10.73 4.87
CA PRO A 60 -6.51 10.86 3.99
C PRO A 60 -6.39 12.11 3.10
N GLN A 61 -6.82 12.00 1.84
CA GLN A 61 -6.68 13.10 0.90
C GLN A 61 -7.64 14.24 1.25
N LYS A 62 -7.10 15.47 1.26
CA LYS A 62 -7.91 16.69 1.47
C LYS A 62 -8.85 16.98 0.30
N LYS A 63 -8.46 16.53 -0.90
CA LYS A 63 -9.23 16.68 -2.14
C LYS A 63 -9.40 15.29 -2.75
N PRO A 64 -10.62 14.91 -3.19
CA PRO A 64 -10.83 13.64 -3.86
C PRO A 64 -9.94 13.52 -5.11
N ILE A 65 -9.30 12.36 -5.26
CA ILE A 65 -8.52 12.00 -6.44
C ILE A 65 -9.33 10.97 -7.22
N LYS A 66 -9.47 11.18 -8.52
CA LYS A 66 -10.21 10.25 -9.39
C LYS A 66 -9.56 8.87 -9.30
N ASN A 67 -10.38 7.82 -9.20
CA ASN A 67 -9.97 6.42 -9.08
C ASN A 67 -9.11 6.10 -7.84
N LEU A 68 -9.11 6.96 -6.81
CA LEU A 68 -8.43 6.69 -5.54
C LEU A 68 -9.41 6.85 -4.39
N ARG A 69 -9.61 5.76 -3.64
CA ARG A 69 -10.42 5.69 -2.43
C ARG A 69 -9.51 5.61 -1.21
N ASP A 70 -9.66 6.55 -0.28
CA ASP A 70 -8.98 6.48 1.02
C ASP A 70 -9.69 5.52 1.98
N ILE A 71 -8.90 4.67 2.64
CA ILE A 71 -9.27 3.84 3.78
C ILE A 71 -8.41 4.33 4.95
N SER A 72 -8.96 5.27 5.72
CA SER A 72 -8.16 6.03 6.69
C SER A 72 -7.80 5.19 7.92
N VAL A 73 -6.52 5.22 8.29
CA VAL A 73 -6.01 4.78 9.62
C VAL A 73 -5.43 5.97 10.39
N ALA A 74 -5.97 7.18 10.16
CA ALA A 74 -5.53 8.38 10.87
C ALA A 74 -5.87 8.34 12.38
N SER A 75 -6.90 7.57 12.76
CA SER A 75 -7.38 7.44 14.15
C SER A 75 -6.31 6.91 15.11
N ILE A 76 -5.39 6.09 14.62
CA ILE A 76 -4.32 5.49 15.44
C ILE A 76 -3.09 6.39 15.58
N LYS A 77 -3.05 7.56 14.93
CA LYS A 77 -1.92 8.51 14.97
C LYS A 77 -1.45 8.86 16.40
N PRO A 78 -2.31 9.11 17.40
CA PRO A 78 -1.84 9.48 18.75
C PRO A 78 -1.00 8.38 19.41
N ALA A 79 -1.44 7.12 19.32
CA ALA A 79 -0.71 5.97 19.87
C ALA A 79 0.67 5.81 19.21
N LEU A 80 0.78 6.19 17.95
CA LEU A 80 1.98 5.99 17.16
C LEU A 80 2.97 7.14 17.32
N ASP A 81 2.48 8.36 17.54
CA ASP A 81 3.33 9.47 17.93
C ASP A 81 3.97 9.25 19.31
N GLU A 82 3.31 8.50 20.20
CA GLU A 82 3.91 8.07 21.46
C GLU A 82 5.07 7.08 21.24
N ILE A 83 4.89 6.09 20.37
CA ILE A 83 5.96 5.13 20.02
C ILE A 83 7.15 5.86 19.37
N LYS A 84 6.88 6.83 18.49
CA LYS A 84 7.93 7.64 17.86
C LYS A 84 8.74 8.45 18.86
N LYS A 85 8.14 8.91 19.97
CA LYS A 85 8.91 9.60 21.01
C LYS A 85 10.01 8.71 21.56
N ASN A 86 9.83 7.39 21.55
CA ASN A 86 10.81 6.41 22.02
C ASN A 86 11.86 6.04 20.95
N LEU A 87 11.87 6.65 19.76
CA LEU A 87 12.88 6.36 18.72
C LEU A 87 14.31 6.71 19.16
N HIS A 88 14.49 7.62 20.12
CA HIS A 88 15.81 7.93 20.68
C HIS A 88 16.48 6.74 21.38
N HIS A 89 15.71 5.71 21.78
CA HIS A 89 16.30 4.47 22.32
C HIS A 89 17.12 3.69 21.28
N LEU A 90 17.00 4.02 19.99
CA LEU A 90 17.86 3.48 18.93
C LEU A 90 19.28 4.06 18.99
N GLU A 91 19.46 5.24 19.58
CA GLU A 91 20.76 5.90 19.70
C GLU A 91 21.53 5.32 20.90
N GLY A 92 22.58 4.57 20.62
CA GLY A 92 23.42 3.93 21.65
C GLY A 92 22.93 2.57 22.14
N GLY A 93 21.81 2.06 21.62
CA GLY A 93 21.32 0.71 21.86
C GLY A 93 22.17 -0.36 21.15
N SER A 94 22.16 -1.59 21.68
CA SER A 94 22.80 -2.72 20.98
C SER A 94 22.02 -3.06 19.70
N PRO A 95 22.65 -3.67 18.68
CA PRO A 95 21.93 -4.11 17.48
C PRO A 95 20.71 -5.00 17.78
N ILE A 96 20.79 -5.81 18.83
CA ILE A 96 19.71 -6.71 19.26
C ILE A 96 18.54 -5.90 19.85
N ASP A 97 18.83 -4.90 20.69
CA ASP A 97 17.79 -4.07 21.28
C ASP A 97 17.11 -3.20 20.23
N ASN A 98 17.88 -2.67 19.28
CA ASN A 98 17.36 -1.94 18.14
C ASN A 98 16.44 -2.82 17.28
N PHE A 99 16.85 -4.07 17.01
CA PHE A 99 16.01 -5.03 16.27
C PHE A 99 14.71 -5.37 17.01
N ARG A 100 14.77 -5.58 18.34
CA ARG A 100 13.56 -5.83 19.14
C ARG A 100 12.63 -4.63 19.13
N PHE A 101 13.15 -3.43 19.34
CA PHE A 101 12.36 -2.20 19.30
C PHE A 101 11.67 -2.03 17.94
N MET A 102 12.40 -2.22 16.84
CA MET A 102 11.86 -2.13 15.49
C MET A 102 10.75 -3.17 15.23
N SER A 103 10.97 -4.40 15.69
CA SER A 103 10.00 -5.50 15.56
C SER A 103 8.73 -5.25 16.38
N GLU A 104 8.87 -4.76 17.60
CA GLU A 104 7.72 -4.43 18.46
C GLU A 104 6.94 -3.24 17.90
N MET A 105 7.63 -2.21 17.44
CA MET A 105 7.02 -1.08 16.77
C MET A 105 6.21 -1.55 15.54
N GLY A 106 6.80 -2.38 14.68
CA GLY A 106 6.14 -2.97 13.52
C GLY A 106 4.89 -3.78 13.85
N ARG A 107 4.97 -4.62 14.91
CA ARG A 107 3.84 -5.38 15.45
C ARG A 107 2.72 -4.44 15.90
N THR A 108 3.02 -3.45 16.72
CA THR A 108 2.01 -2.52 17.24
C THR A 108 1.35 -1.70 16.14
N PHE A 109 2.12 -1.19 15.17
CA PHE A 109 1.56 -0.52 13.99
C PHE A 109 0.57 -1.42 13.24
N THR A 110 0.95 -2.69 13.04
CA THR A 110 0.13 -3.64 12.31
C THR A 110 -1.16 -3.97 13.05
N GLU A 111 -1.08 -4.27 14.35
CA GLU A 111 -2.25 -4.56 15.20
C GLU A 111 -3.24 -3.38 15.23
N LEU A 112 -2.74 -2.17 15.46
CA LEU A 112 -3.57 -0.97 15.49
C LEU A 112 -4.21 -0.68 14.13
N SER A 113 -3.45 -0.83 13.04
CA SER A 113 -3.97 -0.64 11.69
C SER A 113 -5.03 -1.67 11.31
N LEU A 114 -4.84 -2.93 11.70
CA LEU A 114 -5.82 -3.98 11.42
C LEU A 114 -7.07 -3.84 12.29
N ALA A 115 -6.95 -3.29 13.50
CA ALA A 115 -8.08 -3.09 14.41
C ALA A 115 -9.00 -1.92 14.04
N THR A 116 -8.62 -1.06 13.08
CA THR A 116 -9.49 0.06 12.69
C THR A 116 -10.76 -0.44 12.01
N LYS A 117 -11.86 0.27 12.25
CA LYS A 117 -13.18 -0.10 11.70
C LYS A 117 -13.13 -0.15 10.17
N GLU A 118 -12.45 0.80 9.55
CA GLU A 118 -12.34 0.93 8.10
C GLU A 118 -11.63 -0.28 7.46
N VAL A 119 -10.57 -0.78 8.11
CA VAL A 119 -9.85 -1.97 7.66
C VAL A 119 -10.66 -3.23 7.94
N GLN A 120 -11.34 -3.31 9.09
CA GLN A 120 -12.26 -4.43 9.39
C GLN A 120 -13.43 -4.48 8.39
N ASP A 121 -14.03 -3.35 8.05
CA ASP A 121 -15.09 -3.28 7.05
C ASP A 121 -14.60 -3.78 5.68
N LEU A 122 -13.37 -3.41 5.28
CA LEU A 122 -12.74 -3.91 4.07
C LEU A 122 -12.51 -5.43 4.12
N LEU A 123 -11.96 -5.94 5.23
CA LEU A 123 -11.67 -7.36 5.40
C LEU A 123 -12.95 -8.21 5.38
N ASN A 124 -14.05 -7.70 5.94
CA ASN A 124 -15.36 -8.36 5.97
C ASN A 124 -16.18 -8.10 4.69
N SER A 125 -15.66 -7.31 3.75
CA SER A 125 -16.33 -7.05 2.47
C SER A 125 -16.16 -8.22 1.50
N ASN A 126 -17.00 -8.23 0.45
CA ASN A 126 -16.84 -9.14 -0.69
C ASN A 126 -15.96 -8.55 -1.79
N GLU A 127 -15.17 -7.52 -1.49
CA GLU A 127 -14.31 -6.90 -2.49
C GLU A 127 -13.22 -7.86 -2.99
N LYS A 128 -12.81 -7.61 -4.23
CA LYS A 128 -11.73 -8.31 -4.92
C LYS A 128 -10.72 -7.29 -5.41
N PHE A 129 -9.47 -7.70 -5.43
CA PHE A 129 -8.35 -6.93 -5.90
C PHE A 129 -7.53 -7.79 -6.86
N ASP A 130 -6.97 -7.17 -7.89
CA ASP A 130 -6.06 -7.81 -8.84
C ASP A 130 -4.61 -7.77 -8.32
N LEU A 131 -4.31 -6.85 -7.40
CA LEU A 131 -2.99 -6.64 -6.83
C LEU A 131 -3.10 -6.07 -5.41
N VAL A 132 -2.24 -6.55 -4.50
CA VAL A 132 -1.96 -5.89 -3.22
C VAL A 132 -0.58 -5.25 -3.29
N PHE A 133 -0.52 -3.95 -3.08
CA PHE A 133 0.69 -3.16 -3.12
C PHE A 133 1.03 -2.69 -1.71
N VAL A 134 2.08 -3.22 -1.11
CA VAL A 134 2.40 -2.99 0.31
C VAL A 134 3.70 -2.20 0.43
N GLU A 135 3.66 -1.15 1.24
CA GLU A 135 4.88 -0.51 1.72
C GLU A 135 5.55 -1.42 2.75
N HIS A 136 6.79 -1.85 2.54
CA HIS A 136 7.50 -2.73 3.47
C HIS A 136 8.35 -1.95 4.47
N PHE A 137 8.03 -2.08 5.76
CA PHE A 137 8.80 -1.58 6.88
C PHE A 137 8.41 -2.31 8.19
N VAL A 138 8.91 -3.54 8.38
CA VAL A 138 8.67 -4.36 9.58
C VAL A 138 7.18 -4.64 9.85
N ASN A 139 6.43 -4.85 8.76
CA ASN A 139 4.98 -5.01 8.75
C ASN A 139 4.55 -6.26 7.96
N GLU A 140 5.33 -7.33 8.04
CA GLU A 140 5.17 -8.57 7.26
C GLU A 140 3.78 -9.21 7.44
N ALA A 141 3.14 -9.02 8.60
CA ALA A 141 1.79 -9.50 8.85
C ALA A 141 0.76 -8.88 7.89
N GLN A 142 1.02 -7.70 7.32
CA GLN A 142 0.15 -7.10 6.31
C GLN A 142 0.22 -7.79 4.95
N PHE A 143 1.22 -8.63 4.70
CA PHE A 143 1.26 -9.43 3.47
C PHE A 143 0.09 -10.43 3.42
N ALA A 144 -0.52 -10.74 4.57
CA ALA A 144 -1.72 -11.55 4.67
C ALA A 144 -2.91 -10.97 3.88
N PHE A 145 -2.93 -9.67 3.56
CA PHE A 145 -3.93 -9.10 2.64
C PHE A 145 -3.92 -9.79 1.27
N GLY A 146 -2.74 -10.16 0.75
CA GLY A 146 -2.62 -10.91 -0.50
C GLY A 146 -3.29 -12.28 -0.42
N HIS A 147 -3.09 -12.99 0.70
CA HIS A 147 -3.74 -14.28 0.95
C HIS A 147 -5.26 -14.13 1.12
N HIS A 148 -5.72 -13.13 1.90
CA HIS A 148 -7.13 -12.86 2.15
C HIS A 148 -7.91 -12.55 0.87
N PHE A 149 -7.37 -11.65 0.04
CA PHE A 149 -7.99 -11.24 -1.21
C PHE A 149 -7.64 -12.14 -2.41
N LYS A 150 -6.77 -13.14 -2.21
CA LYS A 150 -6.28 -14.07 -3.24
C LYS A 150 -5.62 -13.35 -4.42
N ALA A 151 -4.80 -12.34 -4.12
CA ALA A 151 -4.14 -11.48 -5.08
C ALA A 151 -2.62 -11.50 -4.89
N PRO A 152 -1.83 -11.34 -5.97
CA PRO A 152 -0.39 -11.19 -5.87
C PRO A 152 0.00 -9.97 -5.03
N VAL A 153 1.13 -10.06 -4.34
CA VAL A 153 1.68 -8.98 -3.50
C VAL A 153 2.91 -8.39 -4.16
N VAL A 154 2.94 -7.07 -4.31
CA VAL A 154 4.12 -6.29 -4.69
C VAL A 154 4.54 -5.42 -3.52
N LEU A 155 5.83 -5.43 -3.23
CA LEU A 155 6.42 -4.69 -2.12
C LEU A 155 7.14 -3.45 -2.65
N LEU A 156 6.91 -2.31 -1.99
CA LEU A 156 7.73 -1.11 -2.12
C LEU A 156 8.54 -0.95 -0.84
N SER A 157 9.87 -1.09 -0.93
CA SER A 157 10.77 -0.77 0.17
C SER A 157 11.31 0.66 0.00
N PRO A 158 10.87 1.64 0.81
CA PRO A 158 11.41 3.00 0.76
C PRO A 158 12.79 3.12 1.42
N CYS A 159 13.23 2.09 2.16
CA CYS A 159 14.55 2.01 2.77
C CYS A 159 15.43 1.00 2.00
N LEU A 160 16.74 1.27 1.91
CA LEU A 160 17.69 0.30 1.38
C LEU A 160 17.81 -0.84 2.40
N CYS A 161 17.38 -2.06 2.06
CA CYS A 161 17.69 -3.25 2.85
C CYS A 161 19.21 -3.48 2.79
N LEU A 162 19.97 -2.88 3.71
CA LEU A 162 21.33 -3.31 3.99
C LEU A 162 21.22 -4.59 4.82
N PHE A 163 21.37 -5.73 4.14
CA PHE A 163 21.74 -6.99 4.76
C PHE A 163 23.17 -6.94 5.27
#